data_AF-A0A1V5Z5Q3-F1
#
_entry.id   AF-A0A1V5Z5Q3-F1
#
_cell.length_a   1.000
_cell.length_b   1.000
_cell.length_c   1.000
_cell.angle_alpha   90.00
_cell.angle_beta   90.00
_cell.angle_gamma   90.00
#
_symmetry.space_group_name_H-M   'P 1'
#
loop_
_entity.id
_entity.type
_entity.pdbx_description
1 polymer ?
#
loop_
_entity_poly.entity_id
_entity_poly.type
_entity_poly.pdbx_seq_one_letter_code
_entity_poly.pdbx_strand_id
1 'polypeptide(L)'
;MVQMEEIIELGFNRLVEVINLHDKSADAYSEEIKNLDAELLCKMAAQVTGIISKTGIELLEKGKKDNQGEIYDPRHYPTKMIILGKSAEPMPYRPDNMSKEVQDQFCLLGEDGKFYEIMYSADELVIDSYLAEITPRQVIDLYGYEAMFMLYKAMQQYMQNQEELLFALEKTLDFIRSS
;
A
#
# COMPACT_ATOMS: atom_id res chain seq x y z
N MET A 1 40.18 38.89 31.49
CA MET A 1 40.12 37.67 30.67
C MET A 1 39.00 36.74 31.11
N VAL A 2 38.91 36.38 32.40
CA VAL A 2 37.86 35.50 32.97
C VAL A 2 36.41 35.90 32.60
N GLN A 3 36.05 37.19 32.69
CA GLN A 3 34.69 37.64 32.33
C GLN A 3 34.33 37.47 30.84
N MET A 4 35.30 37.51 29.93
CA MET A 4 35.02 37.33 28.50
C MET A 4 34.80 35.86 28.17
N GLU A 5 35.56 34.97 28.81
CA GLU A 5 35.39 33.52 28.69
C GLU A 5 34.02 33.08 29.24
N GLU A 6 33.58 33.62 30.39
CA GLU A 6 32.25 33.35 30.95
C GLU A 6 31.10 33.81 30.04
N ILE A 7 31.22 34.98 29.40
CA ILE A 7 30.21 35.48 28.45
C ILE A 7 30.14 34.60 27.20
N ILE A 8 31.28 34.15 26.70
CA ILE A 8 31.35 33.25 25.53
C ILE A 8 30.72 31.89 25.89
N GLU A 9 31.01 31.34 27.07
CA GLU A 9 30.46 30.07 27.52
C GLU A 9 28.94 30.13 27.74
N LEU A 10 28.43 31.21 28.35
CA LEU A 10 26.99 31.44 28.48
C LEU A 10 26.30 31.58 27.12
N GLY A 11 26.90 32.31 26.19
CA GLY A 11 26.40 32.44 24.83
C GLY A 11 26.34 31.10 24.09
N PHE A 12 27.40 30.29 24.22
CA PHE A 12 27.47 28.97 23.60
C PHE A 12 26.45 27.99 24.21
N ASN A 13 26.31 27.96 25.54
CA ASN A 13 25.30 27.13 26.21
C ASN A 13 23.87 27.51 25.76
N ARG A 14 23.59 28.81 25.62
CA ARG A 14 22.29 29.26 25.13
C ARG A 14 22.02 28.83 23.68
N LEU A 15 23.04 28.85 22.82
CA LEU A 15 22.93 28.33 21.46
C LEU A 15 22.59 26.84 21.45
N VAL A 16 23.29 26.03 22.26
CA VAL A 16 23.02 24.59 22.39
C VAL A 16 21.60 24.32 22.90
N GLU A 17 21.11 25.06 23.89
CA GLU A 17 19.73 24.95 24.37
C GLU A 17 18.70 25.21 23.27
N VAL A 18 18.92 26.28 22.49
CA VAL A 18 18.01 26.67 21.40
C VAL A 18 18.04 25.64 20.27
N ILE A 19 19.21 25.10 19.93
CA ILE A 19 19.34 24.02 18.93
C ILE A 19 18.56 22.79 19.40
N ASN A 20 18.79 22.31 20.62
CA ASN A 20 18.11 21.13 21.17
C ASN A 20 16.58 21.31 21.25
N LEU A 21 16.08 22.52 21.51
CA LEU A 21 14.65 22.82 21.52
C LEU A 21 14.06 22.72 20.11
N HIS A 22 14.75 23.27 19.11
CA HIS A 22 14.32 23.17 17.72
C HIS A 22 14.37 21.72 17.22
N ASP A 23 15.41 20.95 17.56
CA ASP A 23 15.51 19.54 17.18
C ASP A 23 14.34 18.73 17.74
N LYS A 24 14.01 18.89 19.03
CA LYS A 24 12.82 18.27 19.63
C LYS A 24 11.51 18.68 18.96
N SER A 25 11.41 19.93 18.53
CA SER A 25 10.22 20.44 17.86
C SER A 25 10.11 19.88 16.43
N ALA A 26 11.24 19.75 15.73
CA ALA A 26 11.31 19.13 14.41
C ALA A 26 10.95 17.64 14.46
N ASP A 27 11.45 16.92 15.46
CA ASP A 27 11.08 15.52 15.71
C ASP A 27 9.57 15.39 15.96
N ALA A 28 9.00 16.23 16.81
CA ALA A 28 7.56 16.22 17.11
C ALA A 28 6.70 16.52 15.87
N TYR A 29 7.06 17.52 15.05
CA TYR A 29 6.34 17.80 13.81
C TYR A 29 6.49 16.69 12.77
N SER A 30 7.68 16.06 12.70
CA SER A 30 7.91 14.90 11.84
C SER A 30 7.00 13.73 12.22
N GLU A 31 6.86 13.43 13.51
CA GLU A 31 5.92 12.42 14.01
C GLU A 31 4.46 12.79 13.73
N GLU A 32 4.08 14.06 13.91
CA GLU A 32 2.73 14.53 13.61
C GLU A 32 2.38 14.35 12.13
N ILE A 33 3.27 14.73 11.22
CA ILE A 33 3.11 14.53 9.77
C ILE A 33 2.96 13.03 9.45
N LYS A 34 3.79 12.18 10.07
CA LYS A 34 3.75 10.71 9.91
C LYS A 34 2.51 10.02 10.50
N ASN A 35 1.80 10.70 11.39
CA ASN A 35 0.52 10.21 11.90
C ASN A 35 -0.62 10.66 10.99
N LEU A 36 -0.58 11.93 10.54
CA LEU A 36 -1.60 12.51 9.68
C LEU A 36 -1.68 11.84 8.30
N ASP A 37 -0.54 11.46 7.72
CA ASP A 37 -0.51 10.75 6.43
C ASP A 37 -1.07 9.32 6.52
N ALA A 38 -0.75 8.57 7.58
CA ALA A 38 -1.27 7.24 7.86
C ALA A 38 -2.79 7.29 8.13
N GLU A 39 -3.25 8.31 8.87
CA GLU A 39 -4.67 8.57 9.06
C GLU A 39 -5.38 8.89 7.75
N LEU A 40 -4.78 9.70 6.88
CA LEU A 40 -5.34 10.01 5.57
C LEU A 40 -5.50 8.74 4.74
N LEU A 41 -4.46 7.91 4.68
CA LEU A 41 -4.51 6.64 3.95
C LEU A 41 -5.60 5.71 4.50
N CYS A 42 -5.75 5.63 5.82
CA CYS A 42 -6.84 4.89 6.47
C CYS A 42 -8.23 5.42 6.08
N LYS A 43 -8.42 6.75 6.10
CA LYS A 43 -9.68 7.39 5.68
C LYS A 43 -9.99 7.13 4.21
N MET A 44 -8.98 7.11 3.33
CA MET A 44 -9.14 6.76 1.92
C MET A 44 -9.57 5.30 1.76
N ALA A 45 -8.91 4.37 2.45
CA ALA A 45 -9.24 2.94 2.42
C ALA A 45 -10.69 2.67 2.82
N ALA A 46 -11.15 3.28 3.92
CA ALA A 46 -12.52 3.11 4.40
C ALA A 46 -13.58 3.51 3.35
N GLN A 47 -13.32 4.55 2.56
CA GLN A 47 -14.26 5.08 1.56
C GLN A 47 -14.39 4.20 0.31
N VAL A 48 -13.40 3.35 0.02
CA VAL A 48 -13.35 2.59 -1.23
C VAL A 48 -13.73 1.11 -1.08
N THR A 49 -13.93 0.63 0.15
CA THR A 49 -14.32 -0.77 0.46
C THR A 49 -15.46 -1.29 -0.43
N GLY A 50 -16.56 -0.55 -0.53
CA GLY A 50 -17.71 -0.89 -1.36
C GLY A 50 -17.48 -0.86 -2.88
N ILE A 51 -16.38 -0.24 -3.33
CA ILE A 51 -15.93 -0.28 -4.73
C ILE A 51 -15.09 -1.54 -4.96
N ILE A 52 -14.15 -1.84 -4.04
CA ILE A 52 -13.27 -3.02 -4.14
C ILE A 52 -14.07 -4.32 -4.19
N SER A 53 -15.20 -4.42 -3.49
CA SER A 53 -16.05 -5.62 -3.59
C SER A 53 -16.62 -5.88 -4.99
N LYS A 54 -16.75 -4.82 -5.80
CA LYS A 54 -17.22 -4.88 -7.18
C LYS A 54 -16.07 -5.07 -8.17
N THR A 55 -14.93 -4.44 -7.93
CA THR A 55 -13.84 -4.29 -8.92
C THR A 55 -12.54 -4.97 -8.57
N GLY A 56 -12.37 -5.39 -7.32
CA GLY A 56 -11.18 -6.04 -6.83
C GLY A 56 -11.00 -7.43 -7.44
N ILE A 57 -9.77 -7.92 -7.37
CA ILE A 57 -9.36 -9.22 -7.89
C ILE A 57 -9.26 -10.23 -6.75
N GLU A 58 -9.49 -11.50 -7.09
CA GLU A 58 -9.22 -12.64 -6.22
C GLU A 58 -7.74 -13.01 -6.37
N LEU A 59 -7.01 -13.07 -5.26
CA LEU A 59 -5.58 -13.39 -5.28
C LEU A 59 -5.34 -14.86 -4.96
N LEU A 60 -4.33 -15.45 -5.60
CA LEU A 60 -3.98 -16.85 -5.46
C LEU A 60 -3.35 -17.11 -4.09
N GLU A 61 -3.98 -17.98 -3.31
CA GLU A 61 -3.40 -18.53 -2.07
C GLU A 61 -2.43 -19.66 -2.42
N LYS A 62 -2.86 -20.56 -3.31
CA LYS A 62 -2.09 -21.74 -3.71
C LYS A 62 -2.57 -22.31 -5.03
N GLY A 63 -1.67 -22.86 -5.83
CA GLY A 63 -2.00 -23.62 -7.04
C GLY A 63 -0.90 -24.63 -7.37
N LYS A 64 -1.25 -25.68 -8.12
CA LYS A 64 -0.27 -26.62 -8.67
C LYS A 64 0.11 -26.18 -10.08
N LYS A 65 1.32 -26.52 -10.51
CA LYS A 65 1.85 -26.23 -11.84
C LYS A 65 1.97 -27.51 -12.64
N ASP A 66 1.54 -27.46 -13.90
CA ASP A 66 1.81 -28.54 -14.84
C ASP A 66 3.22 -28.40 -15.45
N ASN A 67 3.58 -29.32 -16.35
CA ASN A 67 4.90 -29.32 -17.01
C ASN A 67 5.11 -28.11 -17.96
N GLN A 68 4.06 -27.35 -18.27
CA GLN A 68 4.12 -26.12 -19.06
C GLN A 68 4.17 -24.87 -18.17
N GLY A 69 4.03 -25.04 -16.85
CA GLY A 69 4.00 -23.95 -15.88
C GLY A 69 2.60 -23.37 -15.65
N GLU A 70 1.57 -23.94 -16.29
CA GLU A 70 0.18 -23.49 -16.15
C GLU A 70 -0.38 -23.93 -14.79
N ILE A 71 -1.13 -23.03 -14.16
CA ILE A 71 -1.69 -23.26 -12.83
C ILE A 71 -2.97 -24.08 -12.96
N TYR A 72 -3.05 -25.18 -12.24
CA TYR A 72 -4.26 -25.98 -12.05
C TYR A 72 -4.56 -26.18 -10.55
N ASP A 73 -5.81 -26.56 -10.24
CA ASP A 73 -6.29 -26.71 -8.86
C ASP A 73 -6.04 -25.43 -8.02
N PRO A 74 -6.43 -24.22 -8.50
CA PRO A 74 -6.15 -22.99 -7.79
C PRO A 74 -7.08 -22.80 -6.60
N ARG A 75 -6.51 -22.29 -5.52
CA ARG A 75 -7.22 -21.76 -4.35
C ARG A 75 -6.91 -20.27 -4.24
N HIS A 76 -7.95 -19.48 -4.05
CA HIS A 76 -7.85 -18.04 -3.89
C HIS A 76 -8.25 -17.62 -2.48
N TYR A 77 -7.72 -16.49 -2.03
CA TYR A 77 -8.23 -15.83 -0.84
C TYR A 77 -9.69 -15.40 -1.07
N PRO A 78 -10.54 -15.47 -0.04
CA PRO A 78 -11.96 -15.12 -0.18
C PRO A 78 -12.20 -13.61 -0.34
N THR A 79 -11.27 -12.79 0.15
CA THR A 79 -11.37 -11.33 0.15
C THR A 79 -10.87 -10.78 -1.18
N LYS A 80 -11.68 -9.95 -1.86
CA LYS A 80 -11.22 -9.21 -3.04
C LYS A 80 -10.28 -8.08 -2.66
N MET A 81 -9.29 -7.84 -3.52
CA MET A 81 -8.23 -6.87 -3.25
C MET A 81 -7.90 -6.02 -4.47
N ILE A 82 -7.28 -4.87 -4.25
CA ILE A 82 -6.57 -4.12 -5.29
C ILE A 82 -5.08 -4.08 -4.97
N ILE A 83 -4.24 -4.12 -6.00
CA ILE A 83 -2.79 -3.98 -5.87
C ILE A 83 -2.45 -2.49 -5.85
N LEU A 84 -1.77 -2.05 -4.79
CA LEU A 84 -1.34 -0.67 -4.60
C LEU A 84 0.13 -0.47 -5.00
N GLY A 85 0.92 -1.53 -5.00
CA GLY A 85 2.32 -1.46 -5.38
C GLY A 85 2.97 -2.83 -5.39
N LYS A 86 4.09 -2.93 -6.11
CA LYS A 86 5.00 -4.07 -6.09
C LYS A 86 6.28 -3.64 -5.38
N SER A 87 6.80 -4.46 -4.49
CA SER A 87 8.11 -4.19 -3.90
C SER A 87 9.19 -4.26 -4.99
N ALA A 88 10.04 -3.23 -5.06
CA ALA A 88 11.20 -3.22 -5.95
C ALA A 88 12.26 -4.24 -5.49
N GLU A 89 12.37 -4.44 -4.18
CA GLU A 89 13.26 -5.40 -3.54
C GLU A 89 12.41 -6.31 -2.62
N PRO A 90 11.86 -7.41 -3.16
CA PRO A 90 11.17 -8.39 -2.35
C PRO A 90 12.06 -8.95 -1.24
N MET A 91 11.46 -9.30 -0.10
CA MET A 91 12.14 -10.01 0.98
C MET A 91 12.76 -11.30 0.44
N PRO A 92 13.99 -11.66 0.81
CA PRO A 92 14.63 -12.86 0.25
C PRO A 92 13.86 -14.15 0.58
N TYR A 93 13.14 -14.20 1.71
CA TYR A 93 12.36 -15.37 2.13
C TYR A 93 11.07 -14.96 2.83
N ARG A 94 10.08 -15.86 2.81
CA ARG A 94 8.81 -15.66 3.51
C ARG A 94 8.99 -15.66 5.04
N PRO A 95 8.32 -14.76 5.78
CA PRO A 95 8.37 -14.72 7.24
C PRO A 95 7.85 -15.98 7.93
N ASP A 96 6.89 -16.68 7.33
CA ASP A 96 6.33 -17.92 7.89
C ASP A 96 7.15 -19.17 7.54
N ASN A 97 7.97 -19.09 6.50
CA ASN A 97 8.81 -20.19 6.06
C ASN A 97 10.08 -19.72 5.33
N MET A 98 11.20 -19.74 6.04
CA MET A 98 12.51 -19.33 5.53
C MET A 98 13.08 -20.22 4.41
N SER A 99 12.45 -21.38 4.12
CA SER A 99 12.83 -22.20 2.96
C SER A 99 12.17 -21.78 1.65
N LYS A 100 11.23 -20.83 1.71
CA LYS A 100 10.48 -20.34 0.55
C LYS A 100 10.99 -18.95 0.16
N GLU A 101 11.69 -18.89 -0.98
CA GLU A 101 12.15 -17.64 -1.61
C GLU A 101 10.95 -16.84 -2.13
N VAL A 102 10.94 -15.52 -1.91
CA VAL A 102 9.88 -14.65 -2.43
C VAL A 102 10.24 -14.23 -3.85
N GLN A 103 9.37 -14.55 -4.79
CA GLN A 103 9.51 -14.13 -6.19
C GLN A 103 8.84 -12.79 -6.44
N ASP A 104 7.66 -12.60 -5.86
CA ASP A 104 6.89 -11.37 -5.99
C ASP A 104 6.30 -10.96 -4.64
N GLN A 105 6.36 -9.67 -4.34
CA GLN A 105 5.80 -9.08 -3.13
C GLN A 105 4.97 -7.85 -3.50
N PHE A 106 3.75 -7.77 -2.99
CA PHE A 106 2.81 -6.69 -3.32
C PHE A 106 2.13 -6.11 -2.08
N CYS A 107 1.92 -4.79 -2.10
CA CYS A 107 1.04 -4.09 -1.19
C CYS A 107 -0.38 -4.12 -1.75
N LEU A 108 -1.35 -4.42 -0.88
CA LEU A 108 -2.73 -4.63 -1.23
C LEU A 108 -3.67 -3.85 -0.31
N LEU A 109 -4.86 -3.54 -0.81
CA LEU A 109 -6.00 -3.11 -0.02
C LEU A 109 -7.18 -4.05 -0.26
N GLY A 110 -7.70 -4.65 0.81
CA GLY A 110 -8.87 -5.53 0.76
C GLY A 110 -10.20 -4.78 0.78
N GLU A 111 -11.25 -5.46 0.33
CA GLU A 111 -12.64 -4.97 0.43
C GLU A 111 -13.12 -4.83 1.88
N ASP A 112 -12.41 -5.44 2.83
CA ASP A 112 -12.58 -5.28 4.27
C ASP A 112 -11.95 -4.00 4.84
N GLY A 113 -11.29 -3.21 3.99
CA GLY A 113 -10.65 -1.93 4.34
C GLY A 113 -9.29 -2.09 5.01
N LYS A 114 -8.73 -3.30 5.02
CA LYS A 114 -7.42 -3.59 5.61
C LYS A 114 -6.34 -3.64 4.55
N PHE A 115 -5.14 -3.23 4.94
CA PHE A 115 -3.96 -3.34 4.08
C PHE A 115 -3.27 -4.67 4.31
N TYR A 116 -2.76 -5.24 3.24
CA TYR A 116 -2.05 -6.50 3.29
C TYR A 116 -0.76 -6.43 2.47
N GLU A 117 0.20 -7.23 2.88
CA GLU A 117 1.33 -7.62 2.08
C GLU A 117 1.16 -9.08 1.66
N ILE A 118 1.27 -9.35 0.37
CA ILE A 118 1.32 -10.73 -0.15
C ILE A 118 2.71 -11.02 -0.69
N MET A 119 3.23 -12.20 -0.37
CA MET A 119 4.50 -12.71 -0.87
C MET A 119 4.27 -14.03 -1.57
N TYR A 120 4.57 -14.11 -2.86
CA TYR A 120 4.48 -15.32 -3.67
C TYR A 120 5.80 -16.06 -3.71
N SER A 121 5.72 -17.37 -3.55
CA SER A 121 6.82 -18.30 -3.74
C SER A 121 6.37 -19.40 -4.69
N ALA A 122 7.24 -19.79 -5.63
CA ALA A 122 6.95 -20.90 -6.51
C ALA A 122 8.15 -21.85 -6.61
N ASP A 123 7.84 -23.14 -6.63
CA ASP A 123 8.77 -24.19 -7.02
C ASP A 123 8.35 -24.79 -8.38
N GLU A 124 8.89 -25.95 -8.74
CA GLU A 124 8.58 -26.62 -10.00
C GLU A 124 7.12 -27.10 -10.07
N LEU A 125 6.50 -27.44 -8.93
CA LEU A 125 5.21 -28.11 -8.87
C LEU A 125 4.09 -27.26 -8.27
N VAL A 126 4.43 -26.25 -7.47
CA VAL A 126 3.47 -25.49 -6.67
C VAL A 126 3.86 -24.02 -6.67
N ILE A 127 2.85 -23.17 -6.76
CA ILE A 127 2.91 -21.77 -6.38
C ILE A 127 2.05 -21.60 -5.13
N ASP A 128 2.55 -20.90 -4.13
CA ASP A 128 1.78 -20.52 -2.95
C ASP A 128 2.17 -19.13 -2.47
N SER A 129 1.34 -18.56 -1.59
CA SER A 129 1.56 -17.23 -1.05
C SER A 129 1.50 -17.20 0.46
N TYR A 130 2.09 -16.15 1.02
CA TYR A 130 1.92 -15.70 2.40
C TYR A 130 1.23 -14.34 2.38
N LEU A 131 0.14 -14.20 3.12
CA LEU A 131 -0.59 -12.94 3.24
C LEU A 131 -0.52 -12.45 4.70
N ALA A 132 0.00 -11.25 4.90
CA ALA A 132 0.10 -10.60 6.20
C ALA A 132 -0.65 -9.27 6.21
N GLU A 133 -1.44 -9.03 7.24
CA GLU A 133 -2.02 -7.70 7.48
C GLU A 133 -0.92 -6.72 7.86
N ILE A 134 -0.96 -5.51 7.29
CA ILE A 134 -0.04 -4.41 7.59
C ILE A 134 -0.84 -3.16 7.94
N THR A 135 -0.24 -2.30 8.75
CA THR A 135 -0.85 -1.02 9.14
C THR A 135 -0.68 0.04 8.03
N PRO A 136 -1.52 1.10 7.99
CA PRO A 136 -1.32 2.22 7.07
C PRO A 136 0.07 2.87 7.19
N ARG A 137 0.64 2.94 8.40
CA ARG A 137 1.99 3.44 8.61
C ARG A 137 3.03 2.55 7.93
N GLN A 138 2.91 1.23 8.08
CA GLN A 138 3.77 0.26 7.39
C GLN A 138 3.64 0.33 5.86
N VAL A 139 2.44 0.62 5.33
CA VAL A 139 2.28 0.85 3.88
C VAL A 139 3.16 2.01 3.42
N ILE A 140 3.11 3.15 4.13
CA ILE A 140 3.92 4.33 3.78
C ILE A 140 5.41 4.05 3.98
N ASP A 141 5.79 3.39 5.06
CA ASP A 141 7.20 3.08 5.36
C ASP A 141 7.83 2.11 4.37
N LEU A 142 7.07 1.13 3.87
CA LEU A 142 7.58 0.07 3.00
C LEU A 142 7.39 0.35 1.51
N TYR A 143 6.27 1.00 1.14
CA TYR A 143 5.87 1.20 -0.26
C TYR A 143 5.81 2.67 -0.67
N GLY A 144 6.04 3.60 0.27
CA GLY A 144 6.04 5.03 0.00
C GLY A 144 4.66 5.63 -0.24
N TYR A 145 4.66 6.91 -0.60
CA TYR A 145 3.44 7.64 -0.96
C TYR A 145 2.86 7.17 -2.30
N GLU A 146 3.63 6.42 -3.08
CA GLU A 146 3.22 5.76 -4.30
C GLU A 146 2.01 4.87 -4.08
N ALA A 147 1.94 4.12 -2.97
CA ALA A 147 0.78 3.28 -2.66
C ALA A 147 -0.51 4.10 -2.49
N MET A 148 -0.42 5.26 -1.83
CA MET A 148 -1.53 6.20 -1.68
C MET A 148 -1.94 6.81 -3.02
N PHE A 149 -0.96 7.18 -3.85
CA PHE A 149 -1.20 7.68 -5.20
C PHE A 149 -1.86 6.60 -6.09
N MET A 150 -1.43 5.35 -5.99
CA MET A 150 -2.01 4.24 -6.74
C MET A 150 -3.45 3.95 -6.33
N LEU A 151 -3.77 4.07 -5.04
CA LEU A 151 -5.16 4.02 -4.58
C LEU A 151 -6.02 5.11 -5.25
N TYR A 152 -5.53 6.36 -5.26
CA TYR A 152 -6.22 7.46 -5.95
C TYR A 152 -6.40 7.19 -7.45
N LYS A 153 -5.33 6.73 -8.12
CA LYS A 153 -5.36 6.42 -9.56
C LYS A 153 -6.32 5.29 -9.90
N ALA A 154 -6.39 4.25 -9.08
CA ALA A 154 -7.34 3.15 -9.25
C ALA A 154 -8.78 3.66 -9.20
N MET A 155 -9.11 4.55 -8.26
CA MET A 155 -10.45 5.15 -8.15
C MET A 155 -10.75 6.09 -9.32
N GLN A 156 -9.77 6.89 -9.76
CA GLN A 156 -9.92 7.75 -10.93
C GLN A 156 -10.22 6.95 -12.19
N GLN A 157 -9.49 5.85 -12.42
CA GLN A 157 -9.70 4.98 -13.58
C GLN A 157 -11.08 4.30 -13.51
N TYR A 158 -11.49 3.84 -12.33
CA TYR A 158 -12.82 3.26 -12.16
C TYR A 158 -13.93 4.26 -12.50
N MET A 159 -13.83 5.50 -12.02
CA MET A 159 -14.78 6.57 -12.34
C MET A 159 -14.89 6.81 -13.85
N GLN A 160 -13.75 6.92 -14.56
CA GLN A 160 -13.72 7.12 -16.01
C GLN A 160 -14.40 5.97 -16.76
N ASN A 161 -14.12 4.72 -16.37
CA ASN A 161 -14.75 3.55 -16.97
C ASN A 161 -16.29 3.54 -16.77
N GLN A 162 -16.78 4.03 -15.62
CA GLN A 162 -18.23 4.12 -15.36
C GLN A 162 -18.90 5.19 -16.22
N GLU A 163 -18.25 6.33 -16.43
CA GLU A 163 -18.76 7.39 -17.31
C GLU A 163 -18.84 6.92 -18.77
N GLU A 164 -17.80 6.25 -19.26
CA GLU A 164 -17.79 5.68 -20.61
C GLU A 164 -18.88 4.63 -20.82
N LEU A 165 -19.08 3.74 -19.84
CA LEU A 165 -20.14 2.74 -19.87
C LEU A 165 -21.53 3.40 -19.90
N LEU A 166 -21.77 4.38 -19.04
CA LEU A 166 -23.06 5.09 -18.99
C LEU A 166 -23.35 5.77 -20.34
N PHE A 167 -22.36 6.45 -20.91
CA PHE A 167 -22.48 7.08 -22.22
C PHE A 167 -22.80 6.06 -23.33
N ALA A 168 -22.12 4.92 -23.34
CA ALA A 168 -22.39 3.85 -24.30
C ALA A 168 -23.81 3.27 -24.16
N LEU A 169 -24.28 3.11 -22.92
CA LEU A 169 -25.65 2.65 -22.62
C LEU A 169 -26.70 3.66 -23.08
N GLU A 170 -26.49 4.96 -22.81
CA GLU A 170 -27.37 6.03 -23.29
C GLU A 170 -27.50 6.02 -24.82
N LYS A 171 -26.37 5.94 -25.54
CA LYS A 171 -26.37 5.84 -27.01
C LYS A 171 -27.10 4.62 -27.52
N THR A 172 -26.94 3.49 -26.84
CA THR A 172 -27.65 2.26 -27.20
C THR A 172 -29.16 2.40 -26.97
N LEU A 173 -29.58 3.02 -25.88
CA LEU A 173 -31.00 3.29 -25.61
C LEU A 173 -31.61 4.25 -26.63
N ASP A 174 -30.89 5.30 -27.01
CA ASP A 174 -31.34 6.24 -28.05
C ASP A 174 -31.53 5.52 -29.40
N PHE A 175 -30.60 4.64 -29.77
CA PHE A 175 -30.71 3.83 -30.98
C PHE A 175 -31.93 2.90 -30.94
N ILE A 176 -32.15 2.19 -29.82
CA ILE A 176 -33.31 1.30 -29.65
C ILE A 176 -34.63 2.08 -29.72
N ARG A 177 -34.70 3.27 -29.13
CA ARG A 177 -35.93 4.10 -29.06
C ARG A 177 -36.25 4.85 -30.35
N SER A 178 -35.24 5.10 -31.18
CA SER A 178 -35.39 5.73 -32.49
C SER A 178 -35.62 4.74 -33.63
N SER A 179 -35.58 3.44 -33.31
CA SER A 179 -35.97 2.33 -34.19
C SER A 179 -37.44 1.95 -33.97
#